data_AF-A0A1W9NXB6-F1
#
_entry.id   AF-A0A1W9NXB6-F1
#
_cell.length_a   1.000
_cell.length_b   1.000
_cell.length_c   1.000
_cell.angle_alpha   90.00
_cell.angle_beta   90.00
_cell.angle_gamma   90.00
#
_symmetry.space_group_name_H-M   'P 1'
#
loop_
_entity.id
_entity.type
_entity.pdbx_description
1 polymer ?
#
loop_
_entity_poly.entity_id
_entity_poly.type
_entity_poly.pdbx_seq_one_letter_code
_entity_poly.pdbx_strand_id
1 'polypeptide(L)' 'MLKKARTVWERIAQRVSSFNRMKYKPYSISLSRGFAEFDPENPKSVDQLIAQADYAMYKDKQSKLKKIKPS' A
#
# COMPACT_ATOMS: atom_id res chain seq x y z
N MET A 1 -9.79 12.66 3.16
CA MET A 1 -8.94 12.09 4.24
C MET A 1 -7.80 11.19 3.73
N LEU A 2 -7.82 10.75 2.46
CA LEU A 2 -6.78 9.92 1.82
C LEU A 2 -5.38 10.54 1.83
N LYS A 3 -5.28 11.87 1.80
CA LYS A 3 -4.00 12.59 1.92
C LYS A 3 -3.27 12.24 3.22
N LYS A 4 -4.00 12.16 4.35
CA LYS A 4 -3.42 11.79 5.65
C LYS A 4 -2.96 10.32 5.66
N ALA A 5 -3.77 9.41 5.11
CA ALA A 5 -3.38 8.01 4.95
C ALA A 5 -2.11 7.84 4.10
N ARG A 6 -1.98 8.63 3.02
CA ARG A 6 -0.77 8.65 2.19
C ARG A 6 0.47 9.15 2.95
N THR A 7 0.34 10.21 3.74
CA THR A 7 1.44 10.71 4.59
C THR A 7 1.88 9.69 5.62
N VAL A 8 0.95 8.99 6.28
CA VAL A 8 1.28 7.90 7.21
C VAL A 8 2.04 6.79 6.46
N TRP A 9 1.57 6.44 5.26
CA TRP A 9 2.26 5.43 4.47
C TRP A 9 3.66 5.83 4.04
N GLU A 10 3.89 7.08 3.65
CA GLU A 10 5.23 7.56 3.28
C GLU A 10 6.23 7.32 4.42
N ARG A 11 5.82 7.56 5.67
CA ARG A 11 6.63 7.27 6.86
C ARG A 11 6.91 5.77 7.01
N ILE A 12 5.92 4.91 6.76
CA ILE A 12 6.09 3.44 6.78
C ILE A 12 7.06 3.02 5.68
N ALA A 13 6.89 3.51 4.46
CA ALA A 13 7.73 3.20 3.32
C ALA A 13 9.19 3.64 3.53
N GLN A 14 9.41 4.81 4.13
CA GLN A 14 10.74 5.27 4.52
C GLN A 14 11.39 4.33 5.53
N ARG A 15 10.65 3.90 6.57
CA ARG A 15 11.18 2.95 7.57
C ARG A 15 11.53 1.60 6.96
N VAL A 16 10.70 1.08 6.04
CA VAL A 16 11.02 -0.16 5.31
C VAL A 16 12.26 0.00 4.44
N SER A 17 12.41 1.15 3.78
CA SER A 17 13.60 1.44 2.97
C SER A 17 14.86 1.51 3.84
N SER A 18 14.80 2.16 5.01
CA SER A 18 15.89 2.17 5.99
C SER A 18 16.20 0.77 6.52
N PHE A 19 15.18 -0.04 6.82
CA PHE A 19 15.35 -1.43 7.23
C PHE A 19 16.11 -2.26 6.20
N ASN A 20 15.72 -2.19 4.93
CA ASN A 20 16.42 -2.90 3.85
C ASN A 20 17.86 -2.42 3.68
N ARG A 21 18.14 -1.11 3.88
CA ARG A 21 19.50 -0.55 3.81
C ARG A 21 20.42 -1.05 4.92
N MET A 22 19.88 -1.29 6.12
CA MET A 22 20.67 -1.80 7.25
C MET A 22 21.14 -3.26 7.05
N LYS A 23 20.59 -3.99 6.06
CA LYS A 23 20.96 -5.38 5.73
C LYS A 23 20.94 -6.34 6.95
N TYR A 24 20.09 -6.09 7.94
CA TYR A 24 19.92 -6.97 9.11
C TYR A 24 19.42 -8.37 8.75
N LYS A 25 18.80 -8.53 7.58
CA LYS A 25 18.33 -9.80 7.04
C LYS A 25 18.96 -10.01 5.66
N PRO A 26 19.16 -11.28 5.24
CA PRO A 26 19.72 -11.60 3.92
C PRO A 26 18.76 -11.31 2.75
N TYR A 27 17.62 -10.69 3.02
CA TYR A 27 16.61 -10.34 2.03
C TYR A 27 16.06 -8.93 2.30
N SER A 28 15.60 -8.28 1.24
CA SER A 28 14.82 -7.05 1.33
C SER A 28 13.34 -7.37 1.41
N ILE A 29 12.58 -6.60 2.19
CA ILE A 29 11.13 -6.70 2.26
C ILE A 29 10.47 -5.58 1.45
N SER A 30 9.25 -5.83 0.96
CA SER A 30 8.40 -4.81 0.34
C SER A 30 6.97 -4.98 0.82
N LEU A 31 6.21 -3.88 0.91
CA LEU A 31 4.83 -3.89 1.38
C LEU A 31 3.93 -3.31 0.30
N SER A 32 2.79 -3.92 0.03
CA SER A 32 1.72 -3.38 -0.82
C SER A 32 0.67 -2.65 0.01
N ARG A 33 -0.01 -1.67 -0.60
CA ARG A 33 -1.02 -0.85 0.07
C ARG A 33 -2.23 -0.56 -0.80
N GLY A 34 -3.38 -0.43 -0.15
CA GLY A 34 -4.59 0.13 -0.73
C GLY A 34 -5.33 0.95 0.30
N PHE A 35 -6.09 1.93 -0.16
CA PHE A 35 -6.88 2.82 0.69
C PHE A 35 -8.28 2.94 0.12
N ALA A 36 -9.25 3.02 1.02
CA ALA A 36 -10.61 3.42 0.73
C ALA A 36 -11.00 4.56 1.68
N GLU A 37 -11.91 5.41 1.23
CA GLU A 37 -12.43 6.53 2.00
C GLU A 37 -13.95 6.48 1.95
N PHE A 38 -14.57 6.65 3.11
CA PHE A 38 -16.02 6.82 3.17
C PHE A 38 -16.40 8.16 2.55
N ASP A 39 -17.40 8.10 1.68
CA ASP A 39 -17.97 9.25 0.97
C ASP A 39 -19.43 9.40 1.41
N PRO A 40 -19.79 10.47 2.14
CA PRO A 40 -21.17 10.70 2.59
C PRO A 40 -22.18 10.84 1.44
N GLU A 41 -21.76 11.35 0.28
CA GLU A 41 -22.63 11.51 -0.90
C GLU A 41 -22.89 10.17 -1.60
N ASN A 42 -22.02 9.19 -1.37
CA ASN A 42 -22.13 7.84 -1.91
C ASN A 42 -21.74 6.81 -0.82
N PRO A 43 -22.62 6.64 0.19
CA PRO A 43 -22.30 5.86 1.36
C PRO A 43 -22.10 4.40 0.99
N LYS A 44 -21.03 3.81 1.52
CA LYS A 44 -20.71 2.40 1.34
C LYS A 44 -20.68 1.72 2.70
N SER A 45 -21.10 0.47 2.70
CA SER A 45 -20.91 -0.41 3.86
C SER A 45 -19.42 -0.57 4.16
N VAL A 46 -19.11 -0.95 5.40
CA VAL A 46 -17.74 -1.25 5.82
C VAL A 46 -17.12 -2.32 4.92
N ASP A 47 -17.86 -3.39 4.60
CA ASP A 47 -17.38 -4.46 3.72
C ASP A 47 -17.02 -3.96 2.32
N GLN A 48 -17.82 -3.05 1.76
CA GLN A 48 -17.51 -2.43 0.47
C GLN A 48 -16.26 -1.54 0.51
N LEU A 49 -16.03 -0.83 1.62
CA LEU A 49 -14.80 -0.04 1.80
C LEU A 49 -13.58 -0.94 1.94
N ILE A 50 -13.68 -2.04 2.70
CA ILE A 50 -12.61 -3.03 2.83
C ILE A 50 -12.29 -3.63 1.46
N ALA A 51 -13.31 -4.08 0.71
CA ALA A 51 -13.13 -4.63 -0.63
C ALA A 51 -12.44 -3.65 -1.60
N GLN A 52 -12.75 -2.35 -1.49
CA GLN A 52 -12.07 -1.31 -2.28
C GLN A 52 -10.61 -1.14 -1.89
N ALA A 53 -10.30 -1.12 -0.59
CA ALA A 53 -8.94 -1.04 -0.10
C ALA A 53 -8.13 -2.27 -0.56
N ASP A 54 -8.70 -3.46 -0.47
CA ASP A 54 -8.09 -4.72 -0.91
C ASP A 54 -7.82 -4.71 -2.42
N TYR A 55 -8.80 -4.29 -3.21
CA TYR A 55 -8.64 -4.17 -4.66
C TYR A 55 -7.53 -3.18 -5.04
N ALA A 56 -7.47 -2.02 -4.37
CA ALA A 56 -6.39 -1.05 -4.56
C ALA A 56 -5.03 -1.63 -4.15
N MET A 57 -4.97 -2.40 -3.06
CA MET A 57 -3.76 -3.11 -2.62
C MET A 57 -3.30 -4.14 -3.65
N TYR A 58 -4.24 -4.86 -4.25
CA TYR A 58 -3.92 -5.86 -5.25
C TYR A 58 -3.33 -5.21 -6.50
N LYS A 59 -3.88 -4.08 -6.95
CA LYS A 59 -3.29 -3.28 -8.04
C LYS A 59 -1.87 -2.85 -7.74
N ASP A 60 -1.60 -2.34 -6.53
CA ASP A 60 -0.27 -1.91 -6.12
C ASP A 60 0.72 -3.11 -6.06
N LYS A 61 0.28 -4.27 -5.57
CA LYS A 61 1.05 -5.51 -5.59
C LYS A 61 1.41 -5.94 -7.02
N GLN A 62 0.44 -5.94 -7.93
CA GLN A 62 0.66 -6.31 -9.33
C GLN A 62 1.62 -5.35 -10.03
N SER A 63 1.51 -4.04 -9.78
CA SER A 63 2.44 -3.04 -10.31
C SER A 63 3.89 -3.32 -9.88
N LYS A 64 4.10 -3.72 -8.62
CA LYS A 64 5.43 -4.08 -8.11
C LYS A 64 5.97 -5.36 -8.74
N LEU A 65 5.14 -6.39 -8.89
CA LEU A 65 5.54 -7.64 -9.54
C LEU A 65 5.92 -7.42 -11.01
N LYS A 66 5.21 -6.56 -11.73
CA LYS A 66 5.56 -6.19 -13.11
C LYS A 66 6.93 -5.50 -13.20
N LYS A 67 7.30 -4.65 -12.23
CA LYS A 67 8.62 -3.99 -12.18
C LYS A 67 9.79 -4.95 -11.90
N ILE A 68 9.51 -6.14 -11.38
CA ILE A 68 10.53 -7.16 -11.05
C ILE A 68 10.78 -8.10 -12.23
N LYS A 69 9.84 -8.23 -13.17
CA LYS A 69 10.04 -9.02 -14.40
C LYS A 69 10.85 -8.17 -15.40
N PRO A 70 11.97 -8.67 -15.96
CA PRO A 70 12.67 -7.96 -17.01
C PRO A 70 11.78 -7.87 -18.25
N SER A 71 11.68 -6.67 -18.84
CA SER A 71 11.16 -6.46 -20.20
C SER A 71 12.05 -7.11 -21.24
#